data_AF-A0A7K0DDZ7-F1
#
_entry.id   AF-A0A7K0DDZ7-F1
#
_cell.length_a   1.000
_cell.length_b   1.000
_cell.length_c   1.000
_cell.angle_alpha   90.00
_cell.angle_beta   90.00
_cell.angle_gamma   90.00
#
_symmetry.space_group_name_H-M   'P 1'
#
loop_
_entity.id
_entity.type
_entity.pdbx_description
1 polymer ?
#
loop_
_entity_poly.entity_id
_entity_poly.type
_entity_poly.pdbx_seq_one_letter_code
_entity_poly.pdbx_strand_id
1 'polypeptide(L)'
;MKRRKVGNLLALAVLATLVEGPMHRYEIAAKMRNRGKERDMDVKWGSLYTVVQNLEKHGFLEIVGSERDGARPERTIYALTAAGRAETEDWTRELLSTPAPVHHPFVSGLSVAAIIPPDEVIALLEQRSDRLTRQIAVDRAEVDKVRGTVPRLFLIENEFTIAMLEAEVAWVDGLRAELAGGTFPDVDWWRRMHAENIDPHEIAGMVERGDYQPTTETTE
;
A
#
# COMPACT_ATOMS: atom_id res chain seq x y z
N MET A 1 -12.03 -11.09 -8.19
CA MET A 1 -12.60 -10.72 -6.87
C MET A 1 -14.12 -10.72 -6.96
N LYS A 2 -14.81 -11.31 -5.98
CA LYS A 2 -16.27 -11.34 -5.91
C LYS A 2 -16.80 -9.91 -5.76
N ARG A 3 -17.85 -9.56 -6.51
CA ARG A 3 -18.51 -8.25 -6.35
C ARG A 3 -19.27 -8.22 -5.01
N ARG A 4 -18.76 -7.46 -4.04
CA ARG A 4 -19.37 -7.29 -2.71
C ARG A 4 -20.43 -6.20 -2.73
N LYS A 5 -21.46 -6.34 -1.88
CA LYS A 5 -22.55 -5.33 -1.75
C LYS A 5 -22.00 -3.98 -1.25
N VAL A 6 -21.05 -4.03 -0.32
CA VAL A 6 -20.27 -2.88 0.15
C VAL A 6 -18.78 -3.21 0.01
N GLY A 7 -18.16 -2.81 -1.10
CA GLY A 7 -16.86 -3.35 -1.53
C GLY A 7 -15.61 -2.52 -1.21
N ASN A 8 -15.68 -1.54 -0.30
CA ASN A 8 -14.50 -0.76 0.11
C ASN A 8 -13.89 -1.30 1.42
N LEU A 9 -12.57 -1.24 1.59
CA LEU A 9 -11.89 -1.81 2.77
C LEU A 9 -12.30 -1.15 4.10
N LEU A 10 -12.78 0.09 4.08
CA LEU A 10 -13.40 0.71 5.26
C LEU A 10 -14.61 -0.08 5.76
N ALA A 11 -15.40 -0.70 4.87
CA ALA A 11 -16.49 -1.58 5.25
C ALA A 11 -15.99 -2.83 5.98
N LEU A 12 -14.92 -3.47 5.48
CA LEU A 12 -14.29 -4.60 6.17
C LEU A 12 -13.76 -4.19 7.54
N ALA A 13 -13.11 -3.04 7.65
CA ALA A 13 -12.59 -2.51 8.91
C ALA A 13 -13.71 -2.29 9.95
N VAL A 14 -14.85 -1.74 9.52
CA VAL A 14 -16.04 -1.56 10.37
C VAL A 14 -16.58 -2.91 10.85
N LEU A 15 -16.78 -3.86 9.94
CA LEU A 15 -17.29 -5.19 10.29
C LEU A 15 -16.36 -5.91 11.26
N ALA A 16 -15.06 -5.90 10.99
CA ALA A 16 -14.03 -6.51 11.85
C ALA A 16 -13.98 -5.87 13.25
N THR A 17 -14.22 -4.56 13.35
CA THR A 17 -14.27 -3.86 14.65
C THR A 17 -15.50 -4.29 15.46
N LEU A 18 -16.65 -4.46 14.79
CA LEU A 18 -17.91 -4.89 15.41
C LEU A 18 -17.95 -6.36 15.81
N VAL A 19 -16.93 -7.16 15.44
CA VAL A 19 -16.77 -8.54 15.94
C VAL A 19 -16.58 -8.55 17.47
N GLU A 20 -16.02 -7.49 18.04
CA GLU A 20 -15.79 -7.36 19.49
C GLU A 20 -17.06 -7.07 20.30
N GLY A 21 -18.10 -6.60 19.65
CA GLY A 21 -19.37 -6.29 20.29
C GLY A 21 -20.08 -5.09 19.67
N PRO A 22 -21.31 -4.81 20.13
CA PRO A 22 -22.09 -3.68 19.64
C PRO A 22 -21.45 -2.34 19.99
N MET A 23 -21.45 -1.39 19.05
CA MET A 23 -20.86 -0.07 19.26
C MET A 23 -21.55 1.01 18.45
N HIS A 24 -21.46 2.25 18.93
CA HIS A 24 -21.85 3.42 18.15
C HIS A 24 -20.72 3.86 17.20
N ARG A 25 -21.06 4.53 16.09
CA ARG A 25 -20.10 4.92 15.03
C ARG A 25 -18.84 5.64 15.49
N TYR A 26 -18.93 6.50 16.51
CA TYR A 26 -17.77 7.22 17.03
C TYR A 26 -16.76 6.30 17.73
N GLU A 27 -17.24 5.24 18.37
CA GLU A 27 -16.39 4.25 19.03
C GLU A 27 -15.71 3.35 18.00
N ILE A 28 -16.45 2.95 16.96
CA ILE A 28 -15.86 2.26 15.80
C ILE A 28 -14.71 3.09 15.24
N ALA A 29 -14.95 4.38 15.00
CA ALA A 29 -13.92 5.29 14.49
C ALA A 29 -12.72 5.42 15.44
N ALA A 30 -12.96 5.52 16.75
CA ALA A 30 -11.90 5.64 17.75
C ALA A 30 -11.06 4.36 17.84
N LYS A 31 -11.69 3.18 17.87
CA LYS A 31 -10.99 1.88 17.89
C LYS A 31 -10.17 1.65 16.64
N MET A 32 -10.72 1.96 15.47
CA MET A 32 -9.99 1.84 14.21
C MET A 32 -8.74 2.73 14.18
N ARG A 33 -8.84 4.00 14.62
CA ARG A 33 -7.69 4.92 14.72
C ARG A 33 -6.65 4.45 15.72
N ASN A 34 -7.08 4.01 16.90
CA ASN A 34 -6.16 3.53 17.94
C ASN A 34 -5.34 2.31 17.49
N ARG A 35 -5.85 1.55 16.52
CA ARG A 35 -5.15 0.40 15.91
C ARG A 35 -4.36 0.77 14.65
N GLY A 36 -4.48 2.01 14.20
CA GLY A 36 -3.88 2.48 12.95
C GLY A 36 -4.37 1.72 11.74
N LYS A 37 -5.68 1.40 11.66
CA LYS A 37 -6.27 0.66 10.53
C LYS A 37 -6.18 1.39 9.19
N GLU A 38 -5.92 2.69 9.23
CA GLU A 38 -5.59 3.50 8.06
C GLU A 38 -4.23 3.16 7.43
N ARG A 39 -3.37 2.40 8.13
CA ARG A 39 -2.05 1.99 7.59
C ARG A 39 -2.19 0.87 6.57
N ASP A 40 -3.11 -0.07 6.81
CA ASP A 40 -3.29 -1.30 6.02
C ASP A 40 -4.62 -1.35 5.25
N MET A 41 -5.56 -0.46 5.58
CA MET A 41 -6.85 -0.34 4.88
C MET A 41 -7.02 1.10 4.41
N ASP A 42 -7.32 1.33 3.13
CA ASP A 42 -7.58 2.66 2.54
C ASP A 42 -8.84 3.30 3.18
N VAL A 43 -8.67 3.82 4.40
CA VAL A 43 -9.74 4.34 5.25
C VAL A 43 -9.96 5.82 4.92
N LYS A 44 -11.07 6.08 4.23
CA LYS A 44 -11.58 7.44 3.99
C LYS A 44 -12.57 7.82 5.08
N TRP A 45 -12.08 8.46 6.15
CA TRP A 45 -12.89 8.78 7.33
C TRP A 45 -14.18 9.55 7.02
N GLY A 46 -14.16 10.44 6.02
CA GLY A 46 -15.35 11.16 5.57
C GLY A 46 -16.49 10.26 5.06
N SER A 47 -16.18 9.02 4.66
CA SER A 47 -17.15 8.05 4.16
C SER A 47 -17.67 7.10 5.23
N LEU A 48 -17.15 7.12 6.46
CA LEU A 48 -17.50 6.16 7.51
C LEU A 48 -19.00 6.10 7.77
N TYR A 49 -19.66 7.25 7.83
CA TYR A 49 -21.10 7.34 8.06
C TYR A 49 -21.89 6.60 6.97
N THR A 50 -21.62 6.93 5.71
CA THR A 50 -22.25 6.30 4.54
C THR A 50 -21.96 4.81 4.47
N VAL A 51 -20.75 4.39 4.83
CA VAL A 51 -20.37 2.96 4.85
C VAL A 51 -21.17 2.20 5.91
N VAL A 52 -21.27 2.71 7.13
CA VAL A 52 -22.06 2.07 8.20
C VAL A 52 -23.54 1.95 7.79
N GLN A 53 -24.11 3.02 7.22
CA GLN A 53 -25.50 2.98 6.72
C GLN A 53 -25.69 1.96 5.60
N ASN A 54 -24.74 1.83 4.67
CA ASN A 54 -24.82 0.83 3.61
C ASN A 54 -24.70 -0.60 4.16
N LEU A 55 -23.84 -0.83 5.15
CA LEU A 55 -23.70 -2.12 5.81
C LEU A 55 -25.01 -2.53 6.52
N GLU A 56 -25.65 -1.60 7.23
CA GLU A 56 -26.99 -1.79 7.81
C GLU A 56 -28.04 -2.08 6.72
N LYS A 57 -28.14 -1.22 5.71
CA LYS A 57 -29.07 -1.36 4.58
C LYS A 57 -28.97 -2.73 3.89
N HIS A 58 -27.76 -3.30 3.82
CA HIS A 58 -27.51 -4.61 3.21
C HIS A 58 -27.62 -5.79 4.18
N GLY A 59 -28.04 -5.55 5.43
CA GLY A 59 -28.30 -6.57 6.45
C GLY A 59 -27.06 -7.13 7.11
N PHE A 60 -25.89 -6.48 6.95
CA PHE A 60 -24.66 -6.90 7.62
C PHE A 60 -24.57 -6.37 9.05
N LEU A 61 -25.24 -5.25 9.32
CA LEU A 61 -25.40 -4.67 10.64
C LEU A 61 -26.89 -4.56 10.99
N GLU A 62 -27.18 -4.56 12.28
CA GLU A 62 -28.50 -4.25 12.82
C GLU A 62 -28.40 -3.21 13.93
N ILE A 63 -29.47 -2.44 14.12
CA ILE A 63 -29.57 -1.48 15.23
C ILE A 63 -30.08 -2.24 16.46
N VAL A 64 -29.26 -2.30 17.50
CA VAL A 64 -29.61 -3.00 18.76
C VAL A 64 -29.96 -2.05 19.90
N GLY A 65 -29.84 -0.74 19.66
CA GLY A 65 -30.24 0.26 20.63
C GLY A 65 -29.74 1.65 20.28
N SER A 66 -29.93 2.54 21.23
CA SER A 66 -29.48 3.91 21.17
C SER A 66 -29.06 4.39 22.55
N GLU A 67 -28.00 5.19 22.57
CA GLU A 67 -27.49 5.82 23.78
C GLU A 67 -27.63 7.33 23.68
N ARG A 68 -28.01 7.98 24.79
CA ARG A 68 -28.02 9.42 24.90
C ARG A 68 -27.24 9.86 26.12
N ASP A 69 -26.15 10.58 25.87
CA ASP A 69 -25.31 11.14 26.92
C ASP A 69 -25.68 12.62 27.15
N GLY A 70 -26.55 12.86 28.14
CA GLY A 70 -27.04 14.18 28.50
C GLY A 70 -27.78 14.91 27.36
N ALA A 71 -27.40 16.16 27.08
CA ALA A 71 -28.01 16.97 26.03
C ALA A 71 -27.52 16.64 24.61
N ARG A 72 -26.63 15.65 24.43
CA ARG A 72 -26.09 15.29 23.11
C ARG A 72 -27.12 14.56 22.24
N PRO A 73 -26.95 14.57 20.91
CA PRO A 73 -27.75 13.75 20.01
C PRO A 73 -27.65 12.27 20.38
N GLU A 74 -28.77 11.57 20.19
CA GLU A 74 -28.87 10.13 20.37
C GLU A 74 -27.91 9.39 19.41
N ARG A 75 -27.18 8.42 19.96
CA ARG A 75 -26.18 7.62 19.25
C ARG A 75 -26.72 6.22 19.02
N THR A 76 -26.94 5.87 17.75
CA THR A 76 -27.31 4.53 17.35
C THR A 76 -26.19 3.53 17.63
N ILE A 77 -26.53 2.43 18.30
CA ILE A 77 -25.64 1.28 18.53
C ILE A 77 -25.90 0.24 17.44
N TYR A 78 -24.83 -0.15 16.76
CA TYR A 78 -24.86 -1.17 15.73
C TYR A 78 -24.29 -2.48 16.28
N ALA A 79 -24.86 -3.60 15.88
CA ALA A 79 -24.29 -4.94 16.10
C ALA A 79 -24.08 -5.65 14.76
N LEU A 80 -23.14 -6.58 14.74
CA LEU A 80 -22.86 -7.44 13.59
C LEU A 80 -23.91 -8.56 13.49
N THR A 81 -24.55 -8.71 12.32
CA THR A 81 -25.47 -9.83 12.08
C THR A 81 -24.71 -11.12 11.73
N ALA A 82 -25.40 -12.26 11.70
CA ALA A 82 -24.82 -13.51 11.19
C ALA A 82 -24.31 -13.37 9.75
N ALA A 83 -25.04 -12.63 8.90
CA ALA A 83 -24.61 -12.35 7.53
C ALA A 83 -23.37 -11.43 7.49
N GLY A 84 -23.29 -10.43 8.38
CA GLY A 84 -22.11 -9.56 8.49
C GLY A 84 -20.87 -10.33 8.93
N ARG A 85 -21.01 -11.26 9.87
CA ARG A 85 -19.92 -12.16 10.30
C ARG A 85 -19.42 -13.04 9.16
N ALA A 86 -20.33 -13.71 8.45
CA ALA A 86 -19.97 -14.54 7.31
C ALA A 86 -19.29 -13.72 6.19
N GLU A 87 -19.76 -12.50 5.92
CA GLU A 87 -19.15 -11.60 4.94
C GLU A 87 -17.73 -11.19 5.35
N THR A 88 -17.51 -10.92 6.64
CA THR A 88 -16.19 -10.56 7.19
C THR A 88 -15.20 -11.69 6.97
N GLU A 89 -15.57 -12.91 7.37
CA GLU A 89 -14.72 -14.10 7.25
C GLU A 89 -14.45 -14.46 5.79
N ASP A 90 -15.46 -14.38 4.93
CA ASP A 90 -15.32 -14.60 3.48
C ASP A 90 -14.36 -13.61 2.85
N TRP A 91 -14.45 -12.33 3.25
CA TRP A 91 -13.55 -11.31 2.75
C TRP A 91 -12.12 -11.46 3.23
N THR A 92 -11.92 -11.74 4.51
CA THR A 92 -10.59 -12.03 5.03
C THR A 92 -9.95 -13.22 4.31
N ARG A 93 -10.71 -14.31 4.07
CA ARG A 93 -10.21 -15.45 3.29
C ARG A 93 -9.85 -15.08 1.85
N GLU A 94 -10.67 -14.28 1.17
CA GLU A 94 -10.38 -13.83 -0.19
C GLU A 94 -9.10 -13.00 -0.26
N LEU A 95 -8.93 -12.00 0.62
CA LEU A 95 -7.75 -11.13 0.65
C LEU A 95 -6.45 -11.89 0.95
N LEU A 96 -6.51 -12.92 1.80
CA LEU A 96 -5.34 -13.73 2.13
C LEU A 96 -4.98 -14.75 1.04
N SER A 97 -5.98 -15.24 0.28
CA SER A 97 -5.77 -16.33 -0.68
C SER A 97 -5.56 -15.87 -2.12
N THR A 98 -6.07 -14.69 -2.49
CA THR A 98 -6.12 -14.23 -3.87
C THR A 98 -5.26 -12.98 -4.04
N PRO A 99 -4.09 -13.10 -4.68
CA PRO A 99 -3.28 -11.94 -5.04
C PRO A 99 -4.07 -10.99 -5.94
N ALA A 100 -3.98 -9.69 -5.64
CA ALA A 100 -4.50 -8.63 -6.51
C ALA A 100 -3.32 -7.82 -7.06
N PRO A 101 -3.42 -7.28 -8.30
CA PRO A 101 -2.43 -6.35 -8.81
C PRO A 101 -2.26 -5.15 -7.87
N VAL A 102 -1.01 -4.89 -7.46
CA VAL A 102 -0.65 -3.71 -6.67
C VAL A 102 0.10 -2.75 -7.59
N HIS A 103 -0.50 -1.59 -7.84
CA HIS A 103 0.13 -0.53 -8.63
C HIS A 103 0.98 0.35 -7.71
N HIS A 104 2.27 0.05 -7.66
CA HIS A 104 3.20 0.80 -6.82
C HIS A 104 3.66 2.09 -7.54
N PRO A 105 3.49 3.30 -6.96
CA PRO A 105 3.88 4.56 -7.62
C PRO A 105 5.34 4.62 -8.06
N PHE A 106 6.25 3.96 -7.34
CA PHE A 106 7.65 3.84 -7.74
C PHE A 106 7.81 3.13 -9.10
N VAL A 107 7.01 2.10 -9.39
CA VAL A 107 7.03 1.41 -10.70
C VAL A 107 6.62 2.36 -11.81
N SER A 108 5.66 3.26 -11.56
CA SER A 108 5.31 4.31 -12.50
C SER A 108 6.49 5.26 -12.75
N GLY A 109 7.24 5.63 -11.71
CA GLY A 109 8.46 6.43 -11.85
C GLY A 109 9.54 5.72 -12.67
N LEU A 110 9.77 4.43 -12.41
CA LEU A 110 10.69 3.60 -13.18
C LEU A 110 10.28 3.48 -14.66
N SER A 111 8.98 3.33 -14.93
CA SER A 111 8.48 3.20 -16.31
C SER A 111 8.73 4.43 -17.19
N VAL A 112 9.00 5.58 -16.58
CA VAL A 112 9.26 6.85 -17.28
C VAL A 112 10.65 7.41 -16.95
N ALA A 113 11.53 6.61 -16.32
CA ALA A 113 12.83 7.07 -15.83
C ALA A 113 13.75 7.61 -16.93
N ALA A 114 13.61 7.10 -18.17
CA ALA A 114 14.42 7.52 -19.32
C ALA A 114 14.33 9.02 -19.64
N ILE A 115 13.30 9.73 -19.14
CA ILE A 115 13.11 11.18 -19.32
C ILE A 115 14.18 12.00 -18.61
N ILE A 116 14.91 11.44 -17.64
CA ILE A 116 16.01 12.11 -16.94
C ILE A 116 17.34 11.35 -17.11
N PRO A 117 18.51 11.99 -16.88
CA PRO A 117 19.80 11.34 -16.97
C PRO A 117 19.98 10.21 -15.94
N PRO A 118 20.72 9.14 -16.26
CA PRO A 118 20.95 8.03 -15.33
C PRO A 118 21.66 8.46 -14.04
N ASP A 119 22.53 9.48 -14.11
CA ASP A 119 23.24 9.99 -12.92
C ASP A 119 22.28 10.69 -11.93
N GLU A 120 21.21 11.32 -12.44
CA GLU A 120 20.13 11.84 -11.60
C GLU A 120 19.30 10.70 -11.01
N VAL A 121 19.02 9.65 -11.79
CA VAL A 121 18.33 8.45 -11.30
C VAL A 121 19.12 7.78 -10.18
N ILE A 122 20.43 7.64 -10.31
CA ILE A 122 21.32 7.08 -9.27
C ILE A 122 21.15 7.86 -7.95
N ALA A 123 21.22 9.19 -7.99
CA ALA A 123 21.06 10.03 -6.80
C ALA A 123 19.66 9.91 -6.18
N LEU A 124 18.62 9.83 -7.01
CA LEU A 124 17.23 9.64 -6.54
C LEU A 124 17.02 8.27 -5.90
N LEU A 125 17.63 7.21 -6.46
CA LEU A 125 17.60 5.86 -5.90
C LEU A 125 18.36 5.78 -4.56
N GLU A 126 19.51 6.44 -4.43
CA GLU A 126 20.23 6.59 -3.15
C GLU A 126 19.34 7.26 -2.10
N GLN A 127 18.76 8.42 -2.43
CA GLN A 127 17.84 9.12 -1.54
C GLN A 127 16.63 8.25 -1.14
N ARG A 128 16.11 7.43 -2.07
CA ARG A 128 15.01 6.51 -1.79
C ARG A 128 15.44 5.43 -0.80
N SER A 129 16.57 4.76 -1.06
CA SER A 129 17.12 3.71 -0.18
C SER A 129 17.32 4.21 1.25
N ASP A 130 17.89 5.42 1.39
CA ASP A 130 18.06 6.10 2.67
C ASP A 130 16.74 6.32 3.43
N ARG A 131 15.70 6.79 2.73
CA ARG A 131 14.38 7.03 3.33
C ARG A 131 13.73 5.72 3.77
N LEU A 132 13.80 4.68 2.93
CA LEU A 132 13.25 3.36 3.23
C LEU A 132 13.99 2.73 4.42
N THR A 133 15.31 2.81 4.47
CA THR A 133 16.13 2.29 5.59
C THR A 133 15.76 2.96 6.91
N ARG A 134 15.58 4.29 6.91
CA ARG A 134 15.08 5.01 8.10
C ARG A 134 13.68 4.57 8.50
N GLN A 135 12.77 4.39 7.53
CA GLN A 135 11.41 3.91 7.78
C GLN A 135 11.40 2.51 8.40
N ILE A 136 12.19 1.58 7.86
CA ILE A 136 12.36 0.22 8.39
C ILE A 136 12.84 0.26 9.85
N ALA A 137 13.80 1.12 10.17
CA ALA A 137 14.30 1.27 11.53
C ALA A 137 13.20 1.75 12.50
N VAL A 138 12.39 2.73 12.09
CA VAL A 138 11.24 3.21 12.87
C VAL A 138 10.21 2.11 13.07
N ASP A 139 9.82 1.41 12.01
CA ASP A 139 8.78 0.38 12.07
C ASP A 139 9.21 -0.82 12.93
N ARG A 140 10.48 -1.25 12.83
CA ARG A 140 11.05 -2.28 13.70
C ARG A 140 11.03 -1.85 15.16
N ALA A 141 11.41 -0.60 15.45
CA ALA A 141 11.40 -0.08 16.82
C ALA A 141 9.98 -0.05 17.40
N GLU A 142 8.95 0.31 16.61
CA GLU A 142 7.56 0.26 17.07
C GLU A 142 7.07 -1.17 17.35
N VAL A 143 7.41 -2.13 16.49
CA VAL A 143 7.08 -3.55 16.71
C VAL A 143 7.78 -4.07 17.98
N ASP A 144 9.04 -3.71 18.20
CA ASP A 144 9.82 -4.18 19.34
C ASP A 144 9.31 -3.63 20.67
N LYS A 145 8.74 -2.41 20.71
CA LYS A 145 8.11 -1.84 21.93
C LYS A 145 6.95 -2.68 22.45
N VAL A 146 6.22 -3.35 21.56
CA VAL A 146 5.03 -4.16 21.90
C VAL A 146 5.29 -5.66 21.87
N ARG A 147 6.53 -6.06 21.50
CA ARG A 147 6.95 -7.45 21.47
C ARG A 147 6.87 -8.05 22.88
N GLY A 148 6.13 -9.14 23.03
CA GLY A 148 5.95 -9.83 24.31
C GLY A 148 4.76 -9.33 25.14
N THR A 149 4.16 -8.19 24.80
CA THR A 149 2.91 -7.70 25.43
C THR A 149 1.70 -7.87 24.50
N VAL A 150 1.92 -7.79 23.19
CA VAL A 150 0.91 -8.05 22.16
C VAL A 150 1.17 -9.42 21.52
N PRO A 151 0.16 -10.30 21.39
CA PRO A 151 0.29 -11.55 20.65
C PRO A 151 0.79 -11.30 19.21
N ARG A 152 1.75 -12.10 18.74
CA ARG A 152 2.33 -11.99 17.39
C ARG A 152 1.28 -11.93 16.27
N LEU A 153 0.14 -12.57 16.46
CA LEU A 153 -0.99 -12.54 15.51
C LEU A 153 -1.39 -11.11 15.11
N PHE A 154 -1.23 -10.11 15.99
CA PHE A 154 -1.55 -8.71 15.71
C PHE A 154 -0.34 -7.88 15.25
N LEU A 155 0.76 -8.53 14.89
CA LEU A 155 1.99 -7.91 14.42
C LEU A 155 2.38 -8.42 13.01
N ILE A 156 1.68 -9.42 12.47
CA ILE A 156 2.06 -10.07 11.21
C ILE A 156 1.98 -9.12 10.01
N GLU A 157 1.05 -8.16 10.03
CA GLU A 157 0.93 -7.12 9.02
C GLU A 157 2.12 -6.16 9.05
N ASN A 158 2.68 -5.89 10.23
CA ASN A 158 3.87 -5.07 10.40
C ASN A 158 5.12 -5.85 9.94
N GLU A 159 5.24 -7.12 10.30
CA GLU A 159 6.31 -8.02 9.81
C GLU A 159 6.32 -8.06 8.28
N PHE A 160 5.15 -8.24 7.65
CA PHE A 160 5.02 -8.23 6.19
C PHE A 160 5.43 -6.88 5.59
N THR A 161 4.95 -5.77 6.15
CA THR A 161 5.27 -4.42 5.65
C THR A 161 6.78 -4.17 5.68
N ILE A 162 7.44 -4.50 6.80
CA ILE A 162 8.89 -4.38 6.96
C ILE A 162 9.62 -5.23 5.92
N ALA A 163 9.21 -6.49 5.74
CA ALA A 163 9.83 -7.39 4.76
C ALA A 163 9.72 -6.84 3.32
N MET A 164 8.59 -6.21 2.96
CA MET A 164 8.42 -5.60 1.63
C MET A 164 9.30 -4.36 1.45
N LEU A 165 9.46 -3.52 2.47
CA LEU A 165 10.37 -2.37 2.43
C LEU A 165 11.83 -2.83 2.30
N GLU A 166 12.23 -3.89 2.99
CA GLU A 166 13.57 -4.48 2.89
C GLU A 166 13.84 -5.04 1.49
N ALA A 167 12.86 -5.73 0.91
CA ALA A 167 12.95 -6.22 -0.47
C ALA A 167 13.10 -5.05 -1.45
N GLU A 168 12.38 -3.95 -1.23
CA GLU A 168 12.52 -2.76 -2.06
C GLU A 168 13.89 -2.10 -1.92
N VAL A 169 14.44 -1.95 -0.70
CA VAL A 169 15.80 -1.44 -0.48
C VAL A 169 16.82 -2.29 -1.23
N ALA A 170 16.76 -3.62 -1.07
CA ALA A 170 17.67 -4.53 -1.74
C ALA A 170 17.61 -4.39 -3.28
N TRP A 171 16.41 -4.25 -3.83
CA TRP A 171 16.21 -4.05 -5.27
C TRP A 171 16.73 -2.69 -5.75
N VAL A 172 16.41 -1.61 -5.02
CA VAL A 172 16.84 -0.24 -5.34
C VAL A 172 18.35 -0.11 -5.28
N ASP A 173 18.99 -0.69 -4.25
CA ASP A 173 20.44 -0.70 -4.11
C ASP A 173 21.10 -1.49 -5.24
N GLY A 174 20.50 -2.62 -5.65
CA GLY A 174 20.98 -3.41 -6.79
C GLY A 174 20.96 -2.62 -8.10
N LEU A 175 19.82 -2.04 -8.46
CA LEU A 175 19.71 -1.21 -9.68
C LEU A 175 20.66 0.00 -9.63
N ARG A 176 20.75 0.67 -8.47
CA ARG A 176 21.69 1.79 -8.30
C ARG A 176 23.12 1.34 -8.56
N ALA A 177 23.53 0.19 -8.00
CA ALA A 177 24.87 -0.34 -8.17
C ALA A 177 25.17 -0.67 -9.64
N GLU A 178 24.22 -1.23 -10.39
CA GLU A 178 24.39 -1.50 -11.82
C GLU A 178 24.57 -0.21 -12.64
N LEU A 179 23.75 0.81 -12.38
CA LEU A 179 23.83 2.10 -13.08
C LEU A 179 25.12 2.86 -12.76
N ALA A 180 25.48 2.91 -11.48
CA ALA A 180 26.68 3.60 -11.01
C ALA A 180 27.97 2.87 -11.40
N GLY A 181 27.93 1.54 -11.43
CA GLY A 181 29.05 0.69 -11.83
C GLY A 181 29.22 0.53 -13.34
N GLY A 182 28.28 1.03 -14.14
CA GLY A 182 28.34 0.90 -15.61
C GLY A 182 27.96 -0.47 -16.14
N THR A 183 27.47 -1.38 -15.28
CA THR A 183 27.12 -2.77 -15.69
C THR A 183 25.68 -2.88 -16.17
N PHE A 184 24.86 -1.85 -15.99
CA PHE A 184 23.54 -1.77 -16.61
C PHE A 184 23.70 -1.65 -18.13
N PRO A 185 23.10 -2.55 -18.94
CA PRO A 185 23.20 -2.49 -20.39
C PRO A 185 22.77 -1.12 -20.93
N ASP A 186 23.55 -0.56 -21.85
CA ASP A 186 23.25 0.70 -22.53
C ASP A 186 23.20 1.96 -21.64
N VAL A 187 23.72 1.90 -20.40
CA VAL A 187 23.76 3.08 -19.52
C VAL A 187 24.58 4.23 -20.11
N ASP A 188 25.67 3.94 -20.82
CA ASP A 188 26.48 4.97 -21.48
C ASP A 188 25.78 5.55 -22.71
N TRP A 189 25.00 4.73 -23.42
CA TRP A 189 24.10 5.23 -24.45
C TRP A 189 23.03 6.15 -23.87
N TRP A 190 22.43 5.78 -22.74
CA TRP A 190 21.46 6.62 -22.03
C TRP A 190 22.08 7.95 -21.55
N ARG A 191 23.32 7.93 -21.02
CA ARG A 191 24.08 9.16 -20.69
C ARG A 191 24.26 10.06 -21.91
N ARG A 192 24.71 9.48 -23.02
CA ARG A 192 24.96 10.20 -24.28
C ARG A 192 23.68 10.81 -24.85
N MET A 193 22.56 10.07 -24.84
CA MET A 193 21.25 10.57 -25.27
C MET A 193 20.91 11.90 -24.60
N HIS A 194 21.13 12.01 -23.29
CA HIS A 194 20.90 13.23 -22.54
C HIS A 194 21.97 14.30 -22.76
N ALA A 195 23.25 13.92 -22.84
CA ALA A 195 24.34 14.86 -23.08
C ALA A 195 24.24 15.55 -24.46
N GLU A 196 23.77 14.83 -25.48
CA GLU A 196 23.63 15.29 -26.86
C GLU A 196 22.23 15.85 -27.17
N ASN A 197 21.28 15.78 -26.23
CA ASN A 197 19.86 16.14 -26.43
C ASN A 197 19.22 15.40 -27.63
N ILE A 198 19.46 14.09 -27.75
CA ILE A 198 18.86 13.25 -28.80
C ILE A 198 17.34 13.24 -28.62
N ASP A 199 16.59 13.48 -29.70
CA ASP A 199 15.12 13.50 -29.67
C ASP A 199 14.56 12.10 -29.32
N PRO A 200 13.78 11.95 -28.22
CA PRO A 200 13.14 10.69 -27.87
C PRO A 200 12.29 10.06 -28.98
N HIS A 201 11.76 10.86 -29.92
CA HIS A 201 11.01 10.36 -31.07
C HIS A 201 11.87 9.55 -32.05
N GLU A 202 13.15 9.90 -32.22
CA GLU A 202 14.06 9.16 -33.08
C GLU A 202 14.33 7.75 -32.52
N ILE A 203 14.42 7.66 -31.18
CA ILE A 203 14.65 6.44 -30.43
C ILE A 203 13.44 5.53 -30.45
N ALA A 204 12.25 6.07 -30.18
CA ALA A 204 11.00 5.30 -30.27
C ALA A 204 10.85 4.68 -31.67
N GLY A 205 11.16 5.45 -32.71
CA GLY A 205 11.18 4.95 -34.08
C GLY A 205 12.19 3.82 -34.31
N MET A 206 13.39 3.88 -33.73
CA MET A 206 14.40 2.82 -33.87
C MET A 206 13.95 1.51 -33.20
N VAL A 207 13.34 1.59 -32.01
CA VAL A 207 12.82 0.42 -31.29
C VAL A 207 11.64 -0.20 -32.05
N GLU A 208 10.70 0.63 -32.54
CA GLU A 208 9.54 0.16 -33.31
C GLU A 208 9.93 -0.54 -34.63
N ARG A 209 11.03 -0.11 -35.26
CA ARG A 209 11.57 -0.73 -36.48
C ARG A 209 12.42 -1.97 -36.20
N GLY A 210 12.77 -2.25 -34.94
CA GLY A 210 13.67 -3.34 -34.57
C GLY A 210 15.15 -3.06 -34.88
N ASP A 211 15.49 -1.80 -35.12
CA ASP A 211 16.85 -1.34 -35.46
C ASP A 211 17.71 -1.07 -34.22
N TYR A 212 17.13 -1.19 -33.01
CA TYR A 212 17.87 -1.01 -31.77
C TYR A 212 18.92 -2.12 -31.61
N GLN A 213 20.19 -1.74 -31.71
CA GLN A 213 21.30 -2.60 -31.34
C GLN A 213 21.82 -2.14 -29.97
N PRO A 214 21.75 -3.00 -28.93
CA PRO A 214 22.40 -2.72 -27.66
C PRO A 214 23.88 -2.42 -27.92
N THR A 215 24.36 -1.29 -27.42
CA THR A 215 25.78 -0.99 -27.39
C THR A 215 26.48 -1.94 -26.44
N THR A 216 26.90 -3.10 -26.94
CA THR A 216 27.85 -3.97 -26.25
C THR A 216 29.26 -3.41 -26.44
N GLU A 217 29.55 -2.26 -25.85
CA GLU A 217 30.93 -1.77 -25.71
C GLU A 217 31.25 -1.62 -24.22
N THR A 218 31.42 -2.75 -23.55
CA THR A 218 32.30 -2.80 -22.38
C THR A 218 33.72 -2.68 -22.95
N THR A 219 34.28 -1.47 -22.92
CA THR A 219 35.70 -1.28 -23.27
C THR A 219 36.55 -1.93 -22.18
N GLU A 220 37.55 -2.70 -22.61
CA GLU A 220 38.63 -3.31 -21.82
C GLU A 220 39.35 -2.34 -20.87
#